data_AF-A0A1A2XGT1-F1
#
_entry.id   AF-A0A1A2XGT1-F1
#
_cell.length_a   1.000
_cell.length_b   1.000
_cell.length_c   1.000
_cell.angle_alpha   90.00
_cell.angle_beta   90.00
_cell.angle_gamma   90.00
#
_symmetry.space_group_name_H-M   'P 1'
#
loop_
_entity.id
_entity.type
_entity.pdbx_description
1 polymer ?
#
loop_
_entity_poly.entity_id
_entity_poly.type
_entity_poly.pdbx_seq_one_letter_code
_entity_poly.pdbx_strand_id
1 'polypeptide(L)'
;MSYEDDELVGNDDELNLVDDDYVRRLYPLEERPFSQAWRRAIGFKRAYRDYFDRQEIRSMSYRGWTPRVAMIKKDLDEMPASDAIFLAALVSFYNGDSGGRLLRGLGAQGMSDIAASLDQQRRQILADLLVNFVGW
;
A
#
# COMPACT_ATOMS: atom_id res chain seq x y z
N MET A 1 -10.67 -20.14 43.47
CA MET A 1 -10.09 -21.25 42.65
C MET A 1 -11.27 -21.83 41.90
N SER A 2 -11.50 -21.46 40.64
CA SER A 2 -10.74 -21.90 39.44
C SER A 2 -11.00 -23.39 39.17
N TYR A 3 -11.53 -23.81 38.04
CA TYR A 3 -11.97 -23.08 36.82
C TYR A 3 -13.40 -23.55 36.41
N GLU A 4 -13.96 -23.50 35.20
CA GLU A 4 -13.47 -23.26 33.82
C GLU A 4 -14.59 -22.66 32.92
N ASP A 5 -14.48 -22.83 31.60
CA ASP A 5 -15.28 -22.29 30.48
C ASP A 5 -16.83 -22.43 30.53
N ASP A 6 -17.54 -21.41 30.01
CA ASP A 6 -18.21 -21.54 28.70
C ASP A 6 -18.66 -20.19 28.07
N GLU A 7 -18.63 -20.15 26.73
CA GLU A 7 -19.28 -19.19 25.80
C GLU A 7 -19.11 -17.66 26.02
N LEU A 8 -17.94 -17.13 25.65
CA LEU A 8 -17.84 -15.76 25.12
C LEU A 8 -18.34 -15.70 23.66
N VAL A 9 -19.66 -15.76 23.46
CA VAL A 9 -20.28 -15.23 22.25
C VAL A 9 -20.30 -13.70 22.37
N GLY A 10 -19.15 -13.09 22.08
CA GLY A 10 -19.04 -11.64 21.99
C GLY A 10 -19.87 -11.15 20.81
N ASN A 11 -20.97 -10.44 21.08
CA ASN A 11 -21.77 -9.78 20.05
C ASN A 11 -20.87 -8.81 19.26
N ASP A 12 -20.76 -9.01 17.95
CA ASP A 12 -20.02 -8.14 17.02
C ASP A 12 -20.65 -6.72 16.85
N ASP A 13 -21.71 -6.41 17.60
CA ASP A 13 -22.58 -5.23 17.40
C ASP A 13 -22.36 -4.04 18.38
N GLU A 14 -21.52 -4.17 19.43
CA GLU A 14 -21.29 -3.09 20.42
C GLU A 14 -20.06 -2.18 20.16
N LEU A 15 -19.65 -2.00 18.89
CA LEU A 15 -18.62 -1.02 18.48
C LEU A 15 -19.14 0.12 17.59
N ASN A 16 -20.45 0.33 17.54
CA ASN A 16 -21.07 1.43 16.80
C ASN A 16 -21.58 2.56 17.71
N LEU A 17 -21.12 3.80 17.43
CA LEU A 17 -21.86 5.08 17.46
C LEU A 17 -21.00 6.31 17.84
N VAL A 18 -19.79 6.14 18.38
CA VAL A 18 -18.97 7.27 18.86
C VAL A 18 -18.10 7.93 17.76
N ASP A 19 -17.76 7.22 16.68
CA ASP A 19 -16.61 7.61 15.84
C ASP A 19 -16.88 7.75 14.32
N ASP A 20 -18.12 7.62 13.85
CA ASP A 20 -18.41 7.55 12.40
C ASP A 20 -18.05 8.86 11.64
N ASP A 21 -18.39 10.03 12.20
CA ASP A 21 -18.11 11.31 11.53
C ASP A 21 -16.64 11.78 11.69
N TYR A 22 -15.97 11.41 12.79
CA TYR A 22 -14.54 11.69 13.00
C TYR A 22 -13.66 10.80 12.10
N VAL A 23 -13.96 9.49 12.03
CA VAL A 23 -13.30 8.57 11.11
C VAL A 23 -13.59 8.94 9.65
N ARG A 24 -14.80 9.42 9.28
CA ARG A 24 -15.06 9.93 7.92
C ARG A 24 -14.23 11.17 7.56
N ARG A 25 -13.95 12.06 8.51
CA ARG A 25 -13.11 13.25 8.28
C ARG A 25 -11.61 12.93 8.19
N LEU A 26 -11.13 11.98 8.98
CA LEU A 26 -9.74 11.50 8.92
C LEU A 26 -9.47 10.47 7.81
N TYR A 27 -10.53 9.79 7.35
CA TYR A 27 -10.47 8.75 6.32
C TYR A 27 -11.68 8.86 5.37
N PRO A 28 -11.64 9.82 4.43
CA PRO A 28 -12.70 10.07 3.47
C PRO A 28 -13.11 8.81 2.71
N LEU A 29 -14.41 8.65 2.46
CA LEU A 29 -14.97 7.50 1.76
C LEU A 29 -14.36 7.28 0.37
N GLU A 30 -14.01 8.37 -0.30
CA GLU A 30 -13.42 8.42 -1.65
C GLU A 30 -11.99 7.85 -1.70
N GLU A 31 -11.23 7.93 -0.61
CA GLU A 31 -9.84 7.45 -0.52
C GLU A 31 -9.73 5.98 -0.13
N ARG A 32 -10.84 5.36 0.29
CA ARG A 32 -10.85 3.98 0.80
C ARG A 32 -10.41 2.96 -0.26
N PRO A 33 -10.87 3.02 -1.53
CA PRO A 33 -10.43 2.08 -2.57
C PRO A 33 -8.92 2.17 -2.84
N PHE A 34 -8.37 3.38 -2.92
CA PHE A 34 -6.93 3.60 -3.07
C PHE A 34 -6.16 3.03 -1.87
N SER A 35 -6.61 3.32 -0.64
CA SER A 35 -5.98 2.84 0.59
C SER A 35 -6.00 1.32 0.73
N GLN A 36 -7.07 0.67 0.28
CA GLN A 36 -7.15 -0.80 0.21
C GLN A 36 -6.18 -1.36 -0.84
N ALA A 37 -6.07 -0.74 -2.02
CA ALA A 37 -5.10 -1.14 -3.05
C ALA A 37 -3.64 -0.93 -2.59
N TRP A 38 -3.35 0.20 -1.95
CA TRP A 38 -2.04 0.55 -1.40
C TRP A 38 -1.59 -0.44 -0.32
N ARG A 39 -2.49 -0.79 0.60
CA ARG A 39 -2.22 -1.80 1.63
C ARG A 39 -2.04 -3.20 1.06
N ARG A 40 -2.76 -3.58 -0.02
CA ARG A 40 -2.48 -4.81 -0.77
C ARG A 40 -1.10 -4.77 -1.42
N ALA A 41 -0.68 -3.64 -1.97
CA ALA A 41 0.64 -3.47 -2.56
C ALA A 41 1.78 -3.69 -1.54
N ILE A 42 1.72 -2.98 -0.41
CA ILE A 42 2.68 -3.11 0.70
C ILE A 42 2.59 -4.49 1.36
N GLY A 43 1.40 -5.09 1.38
CA GLY A 43 1.15 -6.42 1.91
C GLY A 43 1.60 -7.57 0.99
N PHE A 44 1.87 -7.31 -0.29
CA PHE A 44 2.12 -8.33 -1.32
C PHE A 44 3.30 -9.26 -1.00
N LYS A 45 4.38 -8.71 -0.43
CA LYS A 45 5.50 -9.45 0.13
C LYS A 45 5.79 -8.93 1.53
N ARG A 46 6.10 -9.81 2.48
CA ARG A 46 6.42 -9.42 3.87
C ARG A 46 7.54 -8.38 3.94
N ALA A 47 8.58 -8.55 3.12
CA ALA A 47 9.73 -7.65 3.03
C ALA A 47 9.39 -6.24 2.49
N TYR A 48 8.29 -6.08 1.74
CA TYR A 48 7.92 -4.74 1.25
C TYR A 48 7.59 -3.78 2.39
N ARG A 49 7.07 -4.27 3.53
CA ARG A 49 6.70 -3.48 4.71
C ARG A 49 7.85 -2.73 5.38
N ASP A 50 9.09 -3.06 5.05
CA ASP A 50 10.28 -2.42 5.63
C ASP A 50 10.73 -1.19 4.81
N TYR A 51 10.27 -1.11 3.55
CA TYR A 51 10.43 0.03 2.65
C TYR A 51 9.36 1.13 2.80
N PHE A 52 8.43 1.02 3.76
CA PHE A 52 7.41 2.03 4.02
C PHE A 52 7.42 2.41 5.50
N ASP A 53 7.30 3.70 5.78
CA ASP A 53 7.12 4.18 7.15
C ASP A 53 5.72 3.84 7.65
N ARG A 54 5.65 3.43 8.92
CA ARG A 54 4.41 3.18 9.65
C ARG A 54 4.18 4.35 10.60
N GLN A 55 3.88 5.54 10.05
CA GLN A 55 3.77 6.74 10.88
C GLN A 55 2.56 6.67 11.81
N GLU A 56 1.49 5.96 11.44
CA GLU A 56 0.36 5.68 12.34
C GLU A 56 -0.18 4.25 12.14
N ILE A 57 0.06 3.38 13.14
CA ILE A 57 -0.38 1.96 13.12
C ILE A 57 -1.91 1.82 12.99
N ARG A 58 -2.68 2.84 13.38
CA ARG A 58 -4.15 2.87 13.35
C ARG A 58 -4.74 3.48 12.08
N SER A 59 -3.94 4.14 11.24
CA SER A 59 -4.48 4.78 10.04
C SER A 59 -4.80 3.74 8.97
N MET A 60 -6.09 3.64 8.64
CA MET A 60 -6.55 2.85 7.50
C MET A 60 -6.16 3.51 6.16
N SER A 61 -5.78 4.80 6.16
CA SER A 61 -5.42 5.61 4.99
C SER A 61 -4.05 5.25 4.42
N TYR A 62 -3.93 5.38 3.10
CA TYR A 62 -2.66 5.29 2.38
C TYR A 62 -1.60 6.27 2.91
N ARG A 63 -2.00 7.45 3.41
CA ARG A 63 -1.09 8.50 3.88
C ARG A 63 -0.25 8.08 5.09
N GLY A 64 -0.73 7.14 5.91
CA GLY A 64 0.03 6.57 7.03
C GLY A 64 1.19 5.65 6.62
N TRP A 65 1.33 5.38 5.31
CA TRP A 65 2.24 4.41 4.71
C TRP A 65 3.09 5.01 3.58
N THR A 66 3.92 6.00 3.90
CA THR A 66 4.81 6.68 2.93
C THR A 66 5.99 5.78 2.52
N PRO A 67 6.40 5.73 1.23
CA PRO A 67 7.57 4.97 0.81
C PRO A 67 8.87 5.63 1.28
N ARG A 68 9.81 4.81 1.76
CA ARG A 68 11.18 5.20 2.09
C ARG A 68 12.02 5.30 0.82
N VAL A 69 11.75 6.31 0.00
CA VAL A 69 12.33 6.46 -1.36
C VAL A 69 13.86 6.31 -1.37
N ALA A 70 14.56 6.84 -0.37
CA ALA A 70 16.03 6.71 -0.26
C ALA A 70 16.50 5.27 -0.02
N MET A 71 15.78 4.50 0.80
CA MET A 71 16.07 3.07 1.07
C MET A 71 15.72 2.22 -0.15
N ILE A 72 14.52 2.41 -0.73
CA ILE A 72 14.11 1.73 -1.97
C ILE A 72 15.18 1.93 -3.04
N LYS A 73 15.56 3.19 -3.34
CA LYS A 73 16.57 3.52 -4.35
C LYS A 73 17.91 2.83 -4.10
N LYS A 74 18.36 2.75 -2.84
CA LYS A 74 19.64 2.13 -2.48
C LYS A 74 19.63 0.62 -2.78
N ASP A 75 18.51 -0.04 -2.51
CA ASP A 75 18.43 -1.51 -2.53
C ASP A 75 17.85 -2.05 -3.86
N LEU A 76 17.49 -1.17 -4.82
CA LEU A 76 16.93 -1.53 -6.14
C LEU A 76 17.86 -2.46 -6.95
N ASP A 77 19.17 -2.26 -6.90
CA ASP A 77 20.14 -3.00 -7.70
C ASP A 77 20.39 -4.42 -7.16
N GLU A 78 20.04 -4.67 -5.89
CA GLU A 78 20.23 -5.97 -5.21
C GLU A 78 18.97 -6.85 -5.25
N MET A 79 17.80 -6.29 -5.61
CA MET A 79 16.52 -7.00 -5.60
C MET A 79 16.11 -7.54 -6.99
N PRO A 80 15.21 -8.55 -7.06
CA PRO A 80 14.73 -9.06 -8.34
C PRO A 80 14.07 -7.96 -9.18
N ALA A 81 14.34 -7.92 -10.49
CA ALA A 81 13.86 -6.84 -11.38
C ALA A 81 12.33 -6.61 -11.31
N SER A 82 11.52 -7.66 -11.15
CA SER A 82 10.06 -7.52 -10.97
C SER A 82 9.67 -6.81 -9.68
N ASP A 83 10.46 -6.94 -8.62
CA ASP A 83 10.24 -6.29 -7.32
C ASP A 83 10.72 -4.85 -7.37
N ALA A 84 11.87 -4.59 -8.02
CA ALA A 84 12.39 -3.27 -8.30
C ALA A 84 11.39 -2.41 -9.08
N ILE A 85 10.86 -2.93 -10.19
CA ILE A 85 9.87 -2.23 -11.02
C ILE A 85 8.56 -2.02 -10.26
N PHE A 86 8.12 -2.99 -9.44
CA PHE A 86 6.92 -2.82 -8.63
C PHE A 86 7.08 -1.72 -7.59
N LEU A 87 8.16 -1.72 -6.81
CA LEU A 87 8.42 -0.68 -5.80
C LEU A 87 8.63 0.69 -6.44
N ALA A 88 9.32 0.78 -7.58
CA ALA A 88 9.47 2.02 -8.34
C ALA A 88 8.12 2.55 -8.86
N ALA A 89 7.21 1.67 -9.28
CA ALA A 89 5.84 2.04 -9.64
C ALA A 89 5.04 2.54 -8.44
N LEU A 90 5.15 1.91 -7.25
CA LEU A 90 4.53 2.44 -6.03
C LEU A 90 5.08 3.83 -5.66
N VAL A 91 6.39 4.03 -5.77
CA VAL A 91 7.00 5.37 -5.58
C VAL A 91 6.45 6.39 -6.60
N SER A 92 6.04 5.99 -7.80
CA SER A 92 5.45 6.94 -8.78
C SER A 92 4.05 7.45 -8.41
N PHE A 93 3.26 6.67 -7.66
CA PHE A 93 2.00 7.15 -7.07
C PHE A 93 2.24 8.13 -5.91
N TYR A 94 3.32 7.94 -5.15
CA TYR A 94 3.73 8.84 -4.07
C TYR A 94 4.36 10.15 -4.58
N ASN A 95 5.26 10.03 -5.57
CA ASN A 95 6.02 11.13 -6.12
C ASN A 95 6.41 10.79 -7.57
N GLY A 96 5.65 11.31 -8.53
CA GLY A 96 5.80 11.00 -9.97
C GLY A 96 7.21 11.25 -10.51
N ASP A 97 7.88 12.32 -10.07
CA ASP A 97 9.26 12.64 -10.47
C ASP A 97 10.26 11.58 -10.00
N SER A 98 10.18 11.18 -8.74
CA SER A 98 11.10 10.19 -8.15
C SER A 98 10.83 8.81 -8.75
N GLY A 99 9.57 8.36 -8.75
CA GLY A 99 9.19 7.06 -9.31
C GLY A 99 9.51 6.96 -10.80
N GLY A 100 9.21 8.01 -11.57
CA GLY A 100 9.54 8.09 -13.00
C GLY A 100 11.04 8.15 -13.29
N ARG A 101 11.89 8.58 -12.35
CA ARG A 101 13.36 8.43 -12.46
C ARG A 101 13.80 7.00 -12.15
N LEU A 102 13.24 6.37 -11.12
CA LEU A 102 13.55 4.98 -10.75
C LEU A 102 13.14 4.00 -11.88
N LEU A 103 11.92 4.11 -12.39
CA LEU A 103 11.41 3.28 -13.50
C LEU A 103 12.29 3.37 -14.75
N ARG A 104 12.68 4.57 -15.16
CA ARG A 104 13.60 4.77 -16.30
C ARG A 104 15.00 4.20 -16.04
N GLY A 105 15.49 4.28 -14.80
CA GLY A 105 16.76 3.64 -14.39
C GLY A 105 16.71 2.12 -14.50
N LEU A 106 15.54 1.52 -14.26
CA LEU A 106 15.26 0.09 -14.42
C LEU A 106 14.90 -0.32 -15.87
N GLY A 107 15.00 0.60 -16.83
CA GLY A 107 14.70 0.35 -18.24
C GLY A 107 13.21 0.36 -18.60
N ALA A 108 12.29 0.63 -17.67
CA ALA A 108 10.87 0.77 -17.97
C ALA A 108 10.58 2.17 -18.54
N GLN A 109 10.19 2.22 -19.82
CA GLN A 109 9.91 3.46 -20.56
C GLN A 109 8.41 3.75 -20.66
N GLY A 110 7.56 2.72 -20.63
CA GLY A 110 6.11 2.85 -20.66
C GLY A 110 5.36 1.75 -19.89
N MET A 111 4.03 1.83 -19.88
CA MET A 111 3.18 0.88 -19.15
C MET A 111 3.30 -0.56 -19.65
N SER A 112 3.67 -0.77 -20.92
CA SER A 112 3.98 -2.09 -21.49
C SER A 112 5.09 -2.79 -20.71
N ASP A 113 6.16 -2.07 -20.43
CA ASP A 113 7.41 -2.62 -19.87
C ASP A 113 7.21 -2.94 -18.39
N ILE A 114 6.49 -2.06 -17.69
CA ILE A 114 6.00 -2.27 -16.32
C ILE A 114 5.10 -3.52 -16.27
N ALA A 115 4.10 -3.61 -17.16
CA ALA A 115 3.16 -4.73 -17.17
C ALA A 115 3.83 -6.06 -17.52
N ALA A 116 4.79 -6.08 -18.46
CA ALA A 116 5.54 -7.26 -18.86
C ALA A 116 6.46 -7.78 -17.74
N SER A 117 7.01 -6.89 -16.91
CA SER A 117 7.93 -7.22 -15.82
C SER A 117 7.25 -7.73 -14.54
N LEU A 118 5.93 -7.83 -14.52
CA LEU A 118 5.13 -8.15 -13.34
C LEU A 118 4.29 -9.43 -13.53
N ASP A 119 3.89 -10.04 -12.42
CA ASP A 119 2.86 -11.07 -12.42
C ASP A 119 1.44 -10.45 -12.47
N GLN A 120 0.42 -11.30 -12.65
CA GLN A 120 -0.96 -10.86 -12.75
C GLN A 120 -1.48 -10.16 -11.49
N GLN A 121 -1.05 -10.60 -10.30
CA GLN A 121 -1.53 -10.02 -9.04
C GLN A 121 -0.96 -8.60 -8.85
N ARG A 122 0.34 -8.40 -9.14
CA ARG A 122 0.95 -7.07 -9.13
C ARG A 122 0.38 -6.16 -10.21
N ARG A 123 0.11 -6.66 -11.43
CA ARG A 123 -0.63 -5.89 -12.45
C ARG A 123 -2.00 -5.44 -11.97
N GLN A 124 -2.78 -6.33 -11.35
CA GLN A 124 -4.09 -5.97 -10.80
C GLN A 124 -3.99 -4.91 -9.71
N ILE A 125 -3.01 -5.01 -8.80
CA ILE A 125 -2.79 -4.00 -7.76
C ILE A 125 -2.44 -2.63 -8.37
N LEU A 126 -1.58 -2.57 -9.41
CA LEU A 126 -1.29 -1.30 -10.09
C LEU A 126 -2.50 -0.73 -10.84
N ALA A 127 -3.32 -1.60 -11.45
CA ALA A 127 -4.57 -1.18 -12.10
C ALA A 127 -5.57 -0.62 -11.08
N ASP A 128 -5.74 -1.28 -9.93
CA ASP A 128 -6.60 -0.82 -8.85
C ASP A 128 -6.11 0.51 -8.25
N LEU A 129 -4.78 0.70 -8.12
CA LEU A 129 -4.19 1.98 -7.71
C LEU A 129 -4.45 3.09 -8.73
N LEU A 130 -4.34 2.79 -10.03
CA LEU A 130 -4.55 3.75 -11.11
C LEU A 130 -6.02 4.20 -11.22
N VAL A 131 -6.95 3.24 -11.20
CA VAL A 131 -8.40 3.52 -11.29
C VAL A 131 -8.90 4.33 -10.10
N ASN A 132 -8.32 4.12 -8.92
CA ASN A 132 -8.73 4.81 -7.69
C ASN A 132 -7.77 5.95 -7.30
N PHE A 133 -6.95 6.47 -8.21
CA PHE A 133 -5.95 7.48 -7.86
C PHE A 133 -6.59 8.82 -7.51
N VAL A 134 -6.51 9.19 -6.23
CA VAL A 134 -7.06 10.44 -5.64
C VAL A 134 -6.00 11.54 -5.45
N GLY A 135 -4.80 11.34 -5.99
CA GLY A 135 -3.60 12.09 -5.59
C GLY A 135 -2.88 11.43 -4.41
N TRP A 136 -1.73 12.01 -4.01
CA TRP A 136 -1.04 11.65 -2.78
C TRP A 136 -1.20 12.74 -1.71
#